data_AF-A0A0E9WZT5-F1
#
_entry.id   AF-A0A0E9WZT5-F1
#
_cell.length_a   1.000
_cell.length_b   1.000
_cell.length_c   1.000
_cell.angle_alpha   90.00
_cell.angle_beta   90.00
_cell.angle_gamma   90.00
#
_symmetry.space_group_name_H-M   'P 1'
#
loop_
_entity.id
_entity.type
_entity.pdbx_description
1 polymer ?
#
loop_
_entity_poly.entity_id
_entity_poly.type
_entity_poly.pdbx_seq_one_letter_code
_entity_poly.pdbx_strand_id
1 'polypeptide(L)'
;MVDRLESLNQSELASRLTLNCQNSYVEPHKIKDVTVTIIDVFDQSALSHEAKEEMYKLYPNARRAHLKTGGNFPYLCRSAEVNLYVQIHLRQFHGTRYAAINPAMISAEELEVHKSSLGNGRGSDEDQ
;
A
#
# COMPACT_ATOMS: atom_id res chain seq x y z
N MET A 1 -6.73 -26.09 10.44
CA MET A 1 -6.64 -25.79 8.98
C MET A 1 -6.31 -27.06 8.19
N VAL A 2 -5.50 -27.96 8.76
CA VAL A 2 -5.24 -29.31 8.24
C VAL A 2 -6.50 -30.19 8.31
N ASP A 3 -7.34 -30.03 9.34
CA ASP A 3 -8.58 -30.82 9.54
C ASP A 3 -9.62 -30.63 8.42
N ARG A 4 -9.58 -29.48 7.72
CA ARG A 4 -10.44 -29.24 6.55
C ARG A 4 -9.86 -29.85 5.28
N LEU A 5 -8.57 -30.14 5.23
CA LEU A 5 -7.93 -30.75 4.06
C LEU A 5 -8.43 -32.19 3.88
N GLU A 6 -8.61 -32.92 4.99
CA GLU A 6 -9.14 -34.29 5.01
C GLU A 6 -10.64 -34.36 4.64
N SER A 7 -11.36 -33.25 4.77
CA SER A 7 -12.78 -33.16 4.37
C SER A 7 -13.00 -32.89 2.88
N LEU A 8 -11.95 -32.55 2.12
CA LEU A 8 -12.04 -32.25 0.70
C LEU A 8 -11.87 -33.51 -0.13
N ASN A 9 -12.70 -33.65 -1.16
CA ASN A 9 -12.54 -34.75 -2.10
C ASN A 9 -11.33 -34.51 -3.04
N GLN A 10 -10.86 -35.57 -3.69
CA GLN A 10 -9.69 -35.51 -4.58
C GLN A 10 -9.83 -34.43 -5.68
N SER A 11 -11.04 -34.26 -6.23
CA SER A 11 -11.29 -33.28 -7.30
C SER A 11 -11.17 -31.84 -6.79
N GLU A 12 -11.72 -31.55 -5.62
CA GLU A 12 -11.61 -30.24 -4.97
C GLU A 12 -10.17 -29.92 -4.59
N LEU A 13 -9.46 -30.90 -4.04
CA LEU A 13 -8.05 -30.73 -3.68
C LEU A 13 -7.19 -30.48 -4.92
N ALA A 14 -7.36 -31.29 -5.97
CA ALA A 14 -6.65 -31.13 -7.23
C ALA A 14 -6.94 -29.76 -7.86
N SER A 15 -8.20 -29.34 -7.92
CA SER A 15 -8.61 -28.04 -8.46
C SER A 15 -7.99 -26.88 -7.68
N ARG A 16 -8.02 -26.94 -6.33
CA ARG A 16 -7.42 -25.90 -5.47
C ARG A 16 -5.91 -25.87 -5.64
N LEU A 17 -5.24 -27.01 -5.71
CA LEU A 17 -3.80 -27.07 -5.91
C LEU A 17 -3.43 -26.46 -7.27
N THR A 18 -4.15 -26.83 -8.33
CA THR A 18 -3.97 -26.25 -9.66
C THR A 18 -4.14 -24.73 -9.65
N LEU A 19 -5.19 -24.20 -9.02
CA LEU A 19 -5.41 -22.75 -8.94
C LEU A 19 -4.33 -22.01 -8.15
N ASN A 20 -3.82 -22.60 -7.06
CA ASN A 20 -2.75 -21.98 -6.27
C ASN A 20 -1.38 -22.07 -6.95
N CYS A 21 -1.15 -23.08 -7.79
CA CYS A 21 0.11 -23.32 -8.49
C CYS A 21 0.12 -22.80 -9.94
N GLN A 22 -1.00 -22.32 -10.47
CA GLN A 22 -1.07 -21.68 -11.77
C GLN A 22 -0.69 -20.20 -11.65
N ASN A 23 0.41 -19.81 -12.30
CA ASN A 23 0.81 -18.42 -12.41
C ASN A 23 -0.27 -17.65 -13.19
N SER A 24 -1.03 -16.82 -12.48
CA SER A 24 -1.97 -15.89 -13.08
C SER A 24 -1.24 -14.58 -13.38
N TYR A 25 -1.13 -14.22 -14.65
CA TYR A 25 -0.58 -12.93 -15.05
C TYR A 25 -1.66 -11.86 -14.95
N VAL A 26 -1.36 -10.79 -14.22
CA VAL A 26 -2.18 -9.58 -14.19
C VAL A 26 -1.43 -8.51 -14.95
N GLU A 27 -2.06 -7.92 -15.97
CA GLU A 27 -1.44 -6.87 -16.76
C GLU A 27 -1.15 -5.64 -15.88
N PRO A 28 0.11 -5.18 -15.82
CA PRO A 28 0.46 -4.05 -14.97
C PRO A 28 -0.11 -2.73 -15.49
N HIS A 29 -1.10 -2.19 -14.79
CA HIS A 29 -1.66 -0.88 -15.08
C HIS A 29 -0.95 0.20 -14.25
N LYS A 30 -0.19 1.06 -14.93
CA LYS A 30 0.47 2.19 -14.29
C LYS A 30 -0.56 3.28 -14.01
N ILE A 31 -0.89 3.46 -12.73
CA ILE A 31 -1.71 4.58 -12.29
C ILE A 31 -0.84 5.84 -12.36
N LYS A 32 -1.18 6.76 -13.26
CA LYS A 32 -0.51 8.06 -13.40
C LYS A 32 -1.21 9.10 -12.53
N ASP A 33 -0.45 10.07 -12.04
CA ASP A 33 -0.94 11.26 -11.31
C ASP A 33 -1.74 10.96 -10.02
N VAL A 34 -1.56 9.76 -9.45
CA VAL A 34 -2.12 9.39 -8.15
C VAL A 34 -0.99 9.15 -7.17
N THR A 35 -1.12 9.73 -5.98
CA THR A 35 -0.18 9.45 -4.91
C THR A 35 -0.41 8.05 -4.38
N VAL A 36 0.64 7.23 -4.31
CA VAL A 36 0.57 5.85 -3.85
C VAL A 36 1.41 5.69 -2.57
N THR A 37 0.93 4.91 -1.62
CA THR A 37 1.70 4.48 -0.45
C THR A 37 1.58 2.98 -0.32
N ILE A 38 2.73 2.31 -0.33
CA ILE A 38 2.84 0.86 -0.21
C ILE A 38 3.21 0.57 1.24
N ILE A 39 2.34 -0.17 1.91
CA ILE A 39 2.55 -0.65 3.27
C ILE A 39 2.98 -2.11 3.16
N ASP A 40 4.24 -2.40 3.48
CA ASP A 40 4.83 -3.74 3.37
C ASP A 40 5.35 -4.23 4.73
N VAL A 41 5.35 -5.54 4.91
CA VAL A 41 5.84 -6.21 6.12
C VAL A 41 7.08 -7.02 5.78
N PHE A 42 8.09 -6.96 6.64
CA PHE A 42 9.35 -7.68 6.47
C PHE A 42 9.35 -9.13 6.97
N ASP A 43 8.29 -9.57 7.66
CA ASP A 43 8.17 -10.95 8.11
C ASP A 43 7.67 -11.88 7.00
N GLN A 44 7.50 -13.16 7.34
CA GLN A 44 7.07 -14.16 6.40
C GLN A 44 5.61 -13.91 5.99
N SER A 45 5.42 -13.41 4.77
CA SER A 45 4.12 -13.19 4.15
C SER A 45 3.84 -14.20 3.03
N ALA A 46 2.57 -14.36 2.68
CA ALA A 46 2.11 -15.21 1.59
C ALA A 46 2.53 -14.69 0.20
N LEU A 47 2.83 -13.39 0.10
CA LEU A 47 3.37 -12.79 -1.13
C LEU A 47 4.85 -13.11 -1.25
N SER A 48 5.26 -13.60 -2.43
CA SER A 48 6.65 -13.88 -2.76
C SER A 48 7.46 -12.59 -2.89
N HIS A 49 8.78 -12.70 -2.78
CA HIS A 49 9.66 -11.53 -2.87
C HIS A 49 9.62 -10.92 -4.28
N GLU A 50 9.56 -11.76 -5.31
CA GLU A 50 9.50 -11.35 -6.72
C GLU A 50 8.25 -10.50 -6.99
N ALA A 51 7.10 -10.90 -6.44
CA ALA A 51 5.87 -10.13 -6.57
C ALA A 51 5.98 -8.75 -5.92
N LYS A 52 6.66 -8.65 -4.77
CA LYS A 52 6.92 -7.37 -4.10
C LYS A 52 7.86 -6.49 -4.93
N GLU A 53 8.91 -7.05 -5.50
CA GLU A 53 9.84 -6.32 -6.38
C GLU A 53 9.15 -5.77 -7.63
N GLU A 54 8.32 -6.57 -8.30
CA GLU A 54 7.56 -6.12 -9.46
C GLU A 54 6.59 -4.98 -9.09
N MET A 55 5.91 -5.08 -7.94
CA MET A 55 5.09 -3.98 -7.43
C MET A 55 5.91 -2.69 -7.21
N TYR A 56 7.13 -2.81 -6.68
CA TYR A 56 8.02 -1.65 -6.51
C TYR A 56 8.49 -1.04 -7.82
N LYS A 57 8.69 -1.85 -8.88
CA LYS A 57 9.04 -1.36 -10.22
C LYS A 57 7.88 -0.62 -10.88
N LEU A 58 6.64 -1.05 -10.61
CA LEU A 58 5.44 -0.44 -11.17
C LEU A 58 5.12 0.92 -10.55
N TYR A 59 5.44 1.10 -9.28
CA TYR A 59 5.19 2.32 -8.53
C TYR A 59 6.49 2.91 -7.95
N PRO A 60 7.40 3.41 -8.81
CA PRO A 60 8.72 3.89 -8.36
C PRO A 60 8.63 5.11 -7.42
N ASN A 61 7.61 5.95 -7.62
CA ASN A 61 7.39 7.17 -6.84
C ASN A 61 6.49 6.95 -5.60
N ALA A 62 6.09 5.71 -5.32
CA ALA A 62 5.26 5.43 -4.15
C ALA A 62 6.05 5.61 -2.85
N ARG A 63 5.40 6.18 -1.84
CA ARG A 63 5.95 6.17 -0.47
C ARG A 63 5.94 4.74 0.06
N ARG A 64 7.02 4.33 0.71
CA ARG A 64 7.14 2.99 1.29
C ARG A 64 7.07 3.07 2.81
N ALA A 65 6.15 2.33 3.38
CA ALA A 65 5.94 2.21 4.81
C ALA A 65 6.21 0.76 5.20
N HIS A 66 7.32 0.53 5.89
CA HIS A 66 7.73 -0.82 6.26
C HIS A 66 7.41 -1.12 7.72
N LEU A 67 6.67 -2.20 7.94
CA LEU A 67 6.41 -2.77 9.25
C LEU A 67 7.40 -3.90 9.54
N LYS A 68 7.88 -3.97 10.77
CA LYS A 68 8.80 -5.05 11.19
C LYS A 68 8.12 -6.42 11.18
N THR A 69 6.85 -6.47 11.57
CA THR A 69 6.03 -7.69 11.69
C THR A 69 4.56 -7.35 11.43
N GLY A 70 3.74 -8.34 11.10
CA GLY A 70 2.32 -8.15 10.78
C GLY A 70 1.70 -9.26 9.94
N GLY A 71 2.50 -10.17 9.39
CA GLY A 71 2.06 -11.29 8.56
C GLY A 71 1.23 -10.84 7.36
N ASN A 72 0.26 -11.68 6.97
CA ASN A 72 -0.59 -11.44 5.81
C ASN A 72 -1.64 -10.32 6.02
N PHE A 73 -1.92 -9.97 7.28
CA PHE A 73 -2.99 -9.05 7.62
C PHE A 73 -2.50 -8.00 8.63
N PRO A 74 -1.56 -7.12 8.21
CA PRO A 74 -0.95 -6.14 9.10
C PRO A 74 -1.98 -5.17 9.70
N TYR A 75 -3.10 -4.91 9.03
CA TYR A 75 -4.18 -4.09 9.55
C TYR A 75 -4.90 -4.70 10.76
N LEU A 76 -4.83 -6.03 10.96
CA LEU A 76 -5.36 -6.71 12.14
C LEU A 76 -4.32 -6.78 13.27
N CYS A 77 -3.07 -7.14 12.94
CA CYS A 77 -2.03 -7.39 13.93
C CYS A 77 -1.31 -6.11 14.40
N ARG A 78 -1.11 -5.14 13.51
CA ARG A 78 -0.42 -3.86 13.73
C ARG A 78 -1.30 -2.68 13.32
N SER A 79 -2.56 -2.71 13.73
CA SER A 79 -3.56 -1.70 13.37
C SER A 79 -3.11 -0.27 13.67
N ALA A 80 -2.42 -0.03 14.80
CA ALA A 80 -1.91 1.29 15.16
C ALA A 80 -0.90 1.85 14.15
N GLU A 81 0.09 1.03 13.74
CA GLU A 81 1.11 1.42 12.77
C GLU A 81 0.50 1.61 11.37
N VAL A 82 -0.38 0.70 10.96
CA VAL A 82 -1.09 0.82 9.68
C VAL A 82 -1.95 2.08 9.64
N ASN A 83 -2.72 2.36 10.71
CA ASN A 83 -3.55 3.56 10.80
C ASN A 83 -2.70 4.84 10.73
N LEU A 84 -1.53 4.86 11.37
CA LEU A 84 -0.61 5.98 11.28
C LEU A 84 -0.19 6.24 9.83
N TYR A 85 0.23 5.21 9.09
CA TYR A 85 0.61 5.38 7.69
C TYR A 85 -0.54 5.82 6.80
N VAL A 86 -1.76 5.33 7.04
CA VAL A 86 -2.97 5.79 6.36
C VAL A 86 -3.23 7.26 6.66
N GLN A 87 -3.15 7.68 7.92
CA GLN A 87 -3.32 9.09 8.29
C GLN A 87 -2.26 9.99 7.63
N ILE A 88 -0.98 9.59 7.65
CA ILE A 88 0.10 10.32 6.98
C ILE A 88 -0.16 10.45 5.47
N HIS A 89 -0.65 9.39 4.84
CA HIS A 89 -1.03 9.43 3.43
C HIS A 89 -2.17 10.43 3.19
N LEU A 90 -3.21 10.41 4.02
CA LEU A 90 -4.38 11.28 3.84
C LEU A 90 -4.09 12.77 4.15
N ARG A 91 -3.16 13.06 5.07
CA ARG A 91 -2.78 14.42 5.44
C ARG A 91 -2.31 15.26 4.27
N GLN A 92 -1.71 14.65 3.24
CA GLN A 92 -1.27 15.39 2.05
C GLN A 92 -2.43 15.92 1.19
N PHE A 93 -3.68 15.55 1.48
CA PHE A 93 -4.84 16.05 0.79
C PHE A 93 -5.61 17.11 1.59
N HIS A 94 -5.16 17.43 2.82
CA HIS A 94 -5.77 18.48 3.64
C HIS A 94 -5.78 19.81 2.89
N GLY A 95 -6.88 20.57 3.01
CA GLY A 95 -7.05 21.83 2.29
C GLY A 95 -7.31 21.70 0.79
N THR A 96 -7.30 20.49 0.23
CA THR A 96 -7.67 20.23 -1.18
C THR A 96 -9.10 19.70 -1.27
N ARG A 97 -9.64 19.64 -2.50
CA ARG A 97 -10.94 18.99 -2.77
C ARG A 97 -10.99 17.48 -2.47
N TYR A 98 -9.84 16.86 -2.23
CA TYR A 98 -9.71 15.42 -1.94
C TYR A 98 -9.50 15.12 -0.45
N ALA A 99 -9.64 16.14 0.42
CA ALA A 99 -9.50 15.96 1.85
C ALA A 99 -10.49 14.92 2.39
N ALA A 100 -10.00 13.95 3.16
CA ALA A 100 -10.82 12.94 3.83
C ALA A 100 -11.52 13.46 5.09
N ILE A 101 -11.20 14.69 5.51
CA ILE A 101 -11.74 15.34 6.70
C ILE A 101 -12.30 16.71 6.34
N ASN A 102 -13.38 17.11 7.02
CA ASN A 102 -13.98 18.43 6.86
C ASN A 102 -12.96 19.52 7.25
N PRO A 103 -12.74 20.56 6.41
CA PRO A 103 -11.82 21.66 6.73
C PRO A 103 -12.05 22.32 8.09
N ALA A 104 -13.30 22.36 8.59
CA ALA A 104 -13.62 22.93 9.90
C ALA A 104 -13.06 22.13 11.09
N MET A 105 -12.65 20.88 10.86
CA MET A 105 -12.12 19.97 11.87
C MET A 105 -10.58 19.89 11.85
N ILE A 106 -9.92 20.61 10.93
CA ILE A 106 -8.46 20.62 10.80
C ILE A 106 -7.90 21.80 11.61
N SER A 107 -6.92 21.56 12.48
CA SER A 107 -6.28 22.65 13.21
C SER A 107 -5.44 23.52 12.27
N ALA A 108 -5.24 24.79 12.61
CA ALA A 108 -4.40 25.69 11.83
C ALA A 108 -2.97 25.14 11.66
N GLU A 109 -2.46 24.44 12.68
CA GLU A 109 -1.14 23.82 12.73
C GLU A 109 -0.98 22.72 11.66
N GLU A 110 -2.02 21.91 11.45
CA GLU A 110 -2.02 20.82 10.46
C GLU A 110 -2.12 21.34 9.03
N LEU A 111 -2.65 22.55 8.80
CA LEU A 111 -2.64 23.22 7.50
C LEU A 111 -1.24 23.77 7.14
N GLU A 112 -0.47 24.24 8.12
CA GLU A 112 0.83 24.89 7.85
C GLU A 112 1.92 23.90 7.42
N VAL A 113 1.88 22.65 7.89
CA VAL A 113 2.79 21.55 7.47
C VAL A 113 2.74 21.33 5.95
N HIS A 114 1.64 21.71 5.30
CA HIS A 114 1.47 21.56 3.86
C HIS A 114 2.29 22.56 3.03
N LYS A 115 2.53 23.78 3.55
CA LYS A 115 3.29 24.82 2.83
C LYS A 115 4.78 24.49 2.74
N SER A 116 5.36 23.85 3.74
CA SER A 116 6.79 23.55 3.80
C SER A 116 7.19 22.34 2.94
N SER A 117 6.34 21.31 2.82
CA SER A 117 6.67 20.11 2.04
C SER A 117 6.50 20.27 0.51
N LEU A 118 5.68 21.21 0.04
CA LEU A 118 5.49 21.49 -1.39
C LEU A 118 6.57 22.42 -1.97
N GLY A 119 7.40 23.05 -1.12
CA GLY A 119 8.47 23.97 -1.53
C GLY A 119 9.75 23.31 -2.05
N ASN A 120 9.98 22.02 -1.73
CA ASN A 120 11.24 21.34 -2.07
C ASN A 120 11.23 20.58 -3.42
N GLY A 121 10.16 20.68 -4.20
CA GLY A 121 9.97 19.91 -5.46
C GLY A 121 9.90 20.72 -6.75
N ARG A 122 10.06 22.05 -6.70
CA ARG A 122 10.13 22.91 -7.90
C ARG A 122 11.53 23.53 -8.00
N GLY A 123 12.52 22.69 -8.25
CA GLY A 123 13.85 23.11 -8.68
C GLY A 123 14.00 22.85 -10.18
N SER A 124 14.05 23.95 -10.94
CA SER A 124 14.67 24.10 -12.26
C SER A 124 14.29 23.10 -13.36
N ASP A 125 13.24 23.42 -14.13
CA ASP A 125 13.22 23.20 -15.58
C ASP A 125 12.84 24.54 -16.24
N GLU A 126 13.73 25.52 -16.09
CA GLU A 126 13.84 26.68 -16.96
C GLU A 126 15.31 26.79 -17.38
N ASP A 127 15.51 26.96 -18.68
CA ASP A 127 16.73 27.30 -19.43
C ASP A 127 17.57 26.17 -20.09
N GLN A 128 17.41 26.16 -21.43
CA GLN A 128 18.26 25.68 -22.55
C GLN A 128 17.97 24.31 -23.16
#